data_AF-A0A9W9XZC8-F1
#
_entry.id   AF-A0A9W9XZC8-F1
#
_cell.length_a   1.000
_cell.length_b   1.000
_cell.length_c   1.000
_cell.angle_alpha   90.00
_cell.angle_beta   90.00
_cell.angle_gamma   90.00
#
_symmetry.space_group_name_H-M   'P 1'
#
loop_
_entity.id
_entity.type
_entity.pdbx_description
1 polymer ?
#
loop_
_entity_poly.entity_id
_entity_poly.type
_entity_poly.pdbx_seq_one_letter_code
_entity_poly.pdbx_strand_id
1 'polypeptide(L)'
;MPSSCNDIRKALAQCLQESDCIMVQRHTPRECLSSPLAEELPMKCQQLRKGFSECKRGLIDMRKRFRGNQPISVNRDVEGGKSNNSSGGQLYAGQPAYQSVKEISGNEVEMDPEKTRGL
;
A
#
# COMPACT_ATOMS: atom_id res chain seq x y z
N MET A 1 18.20 5.80 8.11
CA MET A 1 16.76 5.46 7.98
C MET A 1 16.58 4.48 6.83
N PRO A 2 15.68 3.49 6.94
CA PRO A 2 15.48 2.46 5.91
C PRO A 2 15.06 3.06 4.57
N SER A 3 15.44 2.40 3.47
CA SER A 3 15.28 2.88 2.10
C SER A 3 13.84 3.19 1.70
N SER A 4 12.87 2.45 2.22
CA SER A 4 11.47 2.50 1.80
C SER A 4 10.73 3.82 2.05
N CYS A 5 11.19 4.68 2.97
CA CYS A 5 10.56 5.99 3.23
C CYS A 5 11.46 7.18 2.85
N ASN A 6 12.54 6.95 2.11
CA ASN A 6 13.48 8.01 1.77
C ASN A 6 12.93 8.99 0.73
N ASP A 7 12.19 8.51 -0.26
CA ASP A 7 11.66 9.37 -1.33
C ASP A 7 10.59 10.33 -0.80
N ILE A 8 9.67 9.83 0.04
CA ILE A 8 8.68 10.69 0.71
C ILE A 8 9.36 11.69 1.63
N ARG A 9 10.44 11.30 2.33
CA ARG A 9 11.19 12.24 3.17
C ARG A 9 11.82 13.34 2.34
N LYS A 10 12.42 13.00 1.20
CA LYS A 10 13.02 13.99 0.27
C LYS A 10 11.95 14.93 -0.26
N ALA A 11 10.81 14.41 -0.71
CA ALA A 11 9.68 15.20 -1.18
C ALA A 11 9.13 16.14 -0.09
N LEU A 12 9.01 15.64 1.14
CA LEU A 12 8.57 16.44 2.29
C LEU A 12 9.58 17.54 2.64
N ALA A 13 10.88 17.21 2.63
CA ALA A 13 11.94 18.18 2.87
C ALA A 13 11.92 19.30 1.82
N GLN A 14 11.76 18.95 0.54
CA GLN A 14 11.63 19.93 -0.54
C GLN A 14 10.37 20.79 -0.36
N CYS A 15 9.23 20.19 -0.01
CA CYS A 15 7.99 20.93 0.25
C CYS A 15 8.16 21.93 1.39
N LEU A 16 8.84 21.55 2.47
CA LEU A 16 9.09 22.45 3.60
C LEU A 16 10.04 23.58 3.24
N GLN A 17 11.06 23.34 2.42
CA GLN A 17 11.97 24.38 1.92
C GLN A 17 11.26 25.43 1.08
N GLU A 18 10.23 25.03 0.32
CA GLU A 18 9.40 25.93 -0.48
C GLU A 18 8.33 26.65 0.36
N SER A 19 8.07 26.21 1.60
CA SER A 19 6.97 26.72 2.42
C SER A 19 7.32 27.97 3.22
N ASP A 20 6.32 28.83 3.44
CA ASP A 20 6.46 30.09 4.19
C ASP A 20 6.89 29.88 5.65
N CYS A 21 6.56 28.74 6.25
CA CYS A 21 6.98 28.41 7.62
C CYS A 21 8.52 28.43 7.79
N ILE A 22 9.27 28.01 6.77
CA ILE A 22 10.74 28.05 6.79
C ILE A 22 11.25 29.34 6.14
N MET A 23 10.69 29.74 5.00
CA MET A 23 11.18 30.88 4.22
C MET A 23 10.91 32.23 4.89
N VAL A 24 9.71 32.43 5.42
CA VAL A 24 9.25 33.69 6.00
C VAL A 24 9.41 33.66 7.52
N GLN A 25 8.85 32.65 8.18
CA GLN A 25 8.81 32.58 9.65
C GLN A 25 10.12 32.02 10.26
N ARG A 26 10.99 31.40 9.44
CA ARG A 26 12.30 30.84 9.86
C ARG A 26 12.23 29.79 10.97
N HIS A 27 11.12 29.07 11.04
CA HIS A 27 10.97 27.97 11.98
C HIS A 27 11.81 26.76 11.57
N THR A 28 12.14 25.92 12.56
CA THR A 28 12.78 24.64 12.27
C THR A 28 11.78 23.70 11.59
N PRO A 29 12.22 22.77 10.72
CA PRO A 29 11.32 21.78 10.11
C PRO A 29 10.51 20.97 11.12
N ARG A 30 11.02 20.81 12.36
CA ARG A 30 10.29 20.12 13.43
C ARG A 30 9.15 20.96 13.98
N GLU A 31 9.36 22.27 14.16
CA GLU A 31 8.31 23.20 14.57
C GLU A 31 7.21 23.29 13.52
N CYS A 32 7.58 23.40 12.23
CA CYS A 32 6.60 23.44 11.12
C CYS A 32 5.71 22.19 11.04
N LEU A 33 6.18 21.03 11.52
CA LEU A 33 5.41 19.79 11.50
C LEU A 33 4.56 19.57 12.76
N SER A 34 4.75 20.41 13.79
CA SER A 34 3.95 20.40 15.02
C SER A 34 2.70 21.29 14.91
N SER A 35 1.66 20.95 15.66
CA SER A 35 0.47 21.83 15.79
C SER A 35 0.86 23.07 16.60
N PRO A 36 0.42 24.29 16.23
CA PRO A 36 -0.61 24.61 15.22
C PRO A 36 -0.11 24.87 13.78
N LEU A 37 1.19 25.15 13.59
CA LEU A 37 1.75 25.56 12.29
C LEU A 37 1.56 24.53 11.18
N ALA A 38 1.49 23.25 11.55
CA ALA A 38 1.31 22.20 10.56
C ALA A 38 -0.05 22.19 9.84
N GLU A 39 -1.03 22.92 10.36
CA GLU A 39 -2.35 23.13 9.73
C GLU A 39 -2.36 24.34 8.79
N GLU A 40 -1.45 25.29 8.99
CA GLU A 40 -1.25 26.46 8.12
C GLU A 40 -0.43 26.10 6.86
N LEU A 41 0.33 24.99 6.90
CA LEU A 41 1.13 24.53 5.77
C LEU A 41 0.28 24.27 4.51
N PRO A 42 0.87 24.44 3.31
CA PRO A 42 0.19 24.11 2.05
C PRO A 42 -0.31 22.66 1.99
N MET A 43 -1.46 22.44 1.34
CA MET A 43 -2.10 21.11 1.22
C MET A 43 -1.14 20.00 0.74
N LYS A 44 -0.24 20.34 -0.19
CA LYS A 44 0.82 19.44 -0.68
C LYS A 44 1.70 18.92 0.47
N CYS A 45 2.16 19.81 1.35
CA CYS A 45 3.02 19.45 2.48
C CYS A 45 2.24 18.68 3.55
N GLN A 46 0.96 19.02 3.78
CA GLN A 46 0.09 18.28 4.70
C GLN A 46 -0.12 16.83 4.25
N GLN A 47 -0.33 16.61 2.94
CA GLN A 47 -0.47 15.28 2.37
C GLN A 47 0.82 14.47 2.47
N LEU A 48 1.97 15.08 2.19
CA LEU A 48 3.28 14.46 2.38
C LEU A 48 3.54 14.12 3.85
N ARG A 49 3.14 14.97 4.80
CA ARG A 49 3.23 14.70 6.25
C ARG A 49 2.44 13.45 6.62
N LYS A 50 1.19 13.34 6.15
CA LYS A 50 0.35 12.17 6.38
C LYS A 50 0.98 10.91 5.78
N GLY A 51 1.39 10.95 4.52
CA GLY A 51 2.05 9.81 3.86
C GLY A 51 3.35 9.39 4.54
N PHE A 52 4.16 10.34 5.03
CA PHE A 52 5.37 10.05 5.78
C PHE A 52 5.06 9.36 7.13
N SER A 53 4.01 9.82 7.83
CA SER A 53 3.57 9.20 9.09
C SER A 53 3.08 7.76 8.90
N GLU A 54 2.37 7.49 7.81
CA GLU A 54 1.90 6.15 7.44
C GLU A 54 3.05 5.25 7.01
N CYS A 55 4.00 5.78 6.24
CA CYS A 55 5.21 5.06 5.85
C CYS A 55 6.01 4.62 7.09
N LYS A 56 6.21 5.52 8.05
CA LYS A 56 6.91 5.23 9.31
C LYS A 56 6.16 4.20 10.16
N ARG A 57 4.83 4.27 10.23
CA ARG A 57 4.00 3.26 10.90
C ARG A 57 4.16 1.88 10.24
N GLY A 58 4.16 1.83 8.91
CA GLY A 58 4.32 0.57 8.16
C GLY A 58 5.68 -0.11 8.32
N LEU A 59 6.74 0.64 8.61
CA LEU A 59 8.06 0.08 8.97
C LEU A 59 8.06 -0.65 10.32
N ILE A 60 7.28 -0.16 11.27
CA ILE A 60 7.23 -0.70 12.63
C ILE A 60 6.25 -1.89 12.68
N ASP A 61 5.21 -1.88 11.84
CA ASP A 61 4.21 -2.93 11.76
C ASP A 61 4.77 -4.26 11.21
N MET A 62 4.84 -5.29 12.06
CA MET A 62 5.32 -6.64 11.71
C MET A 62 4.52 -7.27 10.56
N ARG A 63 3.22 -6.95 10.44
CA ARG A 63 2.34 -7.52 9.43
C ARG A 63 2.68 -7.04 8.01
N LYS A 64 3.26 -5.84 7.91
CA LYS A 64 3.70 -5.22 6.65
C LYS A 64 5.16 -5.51 6.31
N ARG A 65 5.98 -5.98 7.27
CA ARG A 65 7.38 -6.38 7.00
C ARG A 65 7.50 -7.54 6.01
N PHE A 66 6.57 -8.49 6.06
CA PHE A 66 6.58 -9.65 5.15
C PHE A 66 6.09 -9.33 3.73
N ARG A 67 5.18 -8.36 3.59
CA ARG A 67 4.59 -7.98 2.29
C ARG A 67 5.30 -6.78 1.64
N GLY A 68 6.25 -6.17 2.36
CA GLY A 68 6.88 -4.92 1.96
C GLY A 68 5.98 -3.72 2.24
N ASN A 69 6.62 -2.59 2.57
CA ASN A 69 5.91 -1.32 2.67
C ASN A 69 5.59 -0.87 1.24
N GLN A 70 4.31 -0.62 0.92
CA GLN A 70 3.91 -0.17 -0.41
C GLN A 70 4.58 1.18 -0.72
N PRO A 71 5.21 1.35 -1.90
CA PRO A 71 5.71 2.65 -2.30
C PRO A 71 4.52 3.61 -2.40
N ILE A 72 4.59 4.74 -1.69
CA ILE A 72 3.67 5.84 -1.89
C ILE A 72 4.08 6.48 -3.22
N SER A 73 3.60 5.89 -4.31
CA SER A 73 3.62 6.53 -5.63
C SER A 73 2.75 7.78 -5.51
N VAL A 74 3.38 8.94 -5.61
CA VAL A 74 2.78 10.29 -5.51
C VAL A 74 1.77 10.63 -6.62
N ASN A 75 1.16 9.63 -7.26
CA ASN A 75 0.05 9.73 -8.19
C ASN A 75 -0.97 8.63 -7.88
N ARG A 76 -1.83 8.87 -6.88
CA ARG A 76 -3.16 8.26 -6.82
C ARG A 76 -4.14 9.38 -6.54
N ASP A 77 -4.52 10.03 -7.64
CA ASP A 77 -5.60 10.96 -7.73
C ASP A 77 -6.87 10.40 -7.08
N VAL A 78 -7.67 11.35 -6.62
CA VAL A 78 -8.98 11.24 -6.03
C VAL A 78 -9.90 10.38 -6.91
N GLU A 79 -9.95 9.10 -6.63
CA GLU A 79 -11.11 8.24 -6.85
C GLU A 79 -10.92 7.01 -5.97
N GLY A 80 -12.00 6.48 -5.41
CA GLY A 80 -11.98 5.31 -4.51
C GLY A 80 -11.15 4.16 -5.09
N GLY A 81 -9.87 4.13 -4.73
CA GLY A 81 -8.88 3.23 -5.27
C GLY A 81 -9.00 1.89 -4.59
N LYS A 82 -10.00 1.13 -5.02
CA LYS A 82 -9.98 -0.34 -5.01
C LYS A 82 -8.53 -0.77 -5.17
N SER A 83 -8.06 -1.57 -4.22
CA SER A 83 -6.89 -2.42 -4.46
C SER A 83 -7.03 -2.97 -5.86
N ASN A 84 -6.00 -2.83 -6.70
CA ASN A 84 -5.88 -3.62 -7.91
C ASN A 84 -5.63 -5.08 -7.49
N ASN A 85 -6.63 -5.68 -6.84
CA ASN A 85 -7.01 -7.07 -7.06
C ASN A 85 -7.88 -7.04 -8.31
N SER A 86 -7.23 -6.94 -9.47
CA SER A 86 -7.73 -7.69 -10.63
C SER A 86 -7.42 -9.16 -10.37
N SER A 87 -8.19 -9.72 -9.44
CA SER A 87 -8.45 -11.14 -9.30
C SER A 87 -9.71 -11.23 -8.46
N GLY A 88 -10.85 -11.34 -9.15
CA GLY A 88 -12.12 -11.63 -8.50
C GLY A 88 -11.98 -12.88 -7.62
N GLY A 89 -12.71 -12.86 -6.50
CA GLY A 89 -12.89 -14.01 -5.62
C GLY A 89 -11.77 -14.20 -4.60
N GLN A 90 -11.97 -13.67 -3.38
CA GLN A 90 -11.36 -14.31 -2.22
C GLN A 90 -12.12 -15.62 -1.96
N LEU A 91 -11.46 -16.75 -2.17
CA LEU A 91 -11.88 -18.06 -1.67
C LEU A 91 -10.73 -18.66 -0.87
N TYR A 92 -11.07 -19.20 0.30
CA TYR A 92 -10.18 -20.01 1.12
C TYR A 92 -9.51 -21.08 0.22
N ALA A 93 -8.17 -21.17 0.25
CA ALA A 93 -7.35 -22.09 -0.55
C ALA A 93 -7.24 -21.84 -2.08
N GLY A 94 -7.66 -20.68 -2.62
CA GLY A 94 -7.13 -20.19 -3.90
C GLY A 94 -7.51 -20.99 -5.18
N GLN A 95 -8.61 -21.74 -5.17
CA GLN A 95 -9.19 -22.29 -6.41
C GLN A 95 -10.60 -21.72 -6.66
N PRO A 96 -10.95 -21.42 -7.93
CA PRO A 96 -12.29 -20.96 -8.28
C PRO A 96 -13.32 -22.08 -8.05
N ALA A 97 -14.50 -21.72 -7.51
CA ALA A 97 -15.57 -22.67 -7.19
C ALA A 97 -16.19 -23.37 -8.41
N TYR A 98 -15.93 -22.88 -9.63
CA TYR A 98 -16.25 -23.60 -10.86
C TYR A 98 -15.19 -23.31 -11.93
N GLN A 99 -14.69 -24.37 -12.54
CA GLN A 99 -13.91 -24.30 -13.77
C GLN A 99 -14.92 -24.42 -14.90
N SER A 100 -14.92 -23.49 -15.85
CA SER A 100 -15.72 -23.62 -17.09
C SER A 100 -15.42 -24.99 -17.71
N VAL A 101 -16.46 -25.80 -17.84
CA VAL A 101 -16.41 -27.19 -18.32
C VAL A 101 -15.67 -27.25 -19.64
N LYS A 102 -14.60 -28.05 -19.70
CA LYS A 102 -13.92 -28.39 -20.95
C LYS A 102 -14.69 -29.57 -21.55
N GLU A 103 -15.19 -29.42 -22.77
CA GLU A 103 -15.87 -30.52 -23.47
C GLU A 103 -14.91 -31.72 -23.60
N ILE A 104 -15.40 -32.90 -23.21
CA ILE A 104 -14.62 -34.13 -23.14
C ILE A 104 -14.97 -34.94 -24.38
N SER A 105 -13.98 -35.24 -25.24
CA SER A 105 -14.14 -36.25 -26.28
C SER A 105 -14.18 -37.64 -25.62
N GLY A 106 -15.27 -38.38 -25.84
CA GLY A 106 -15.56 -39.65 -25.19
C GLY A 106 -14.49 -40.73 -25.39
N ASN A 107 -13.66 -40.92 -24.36
CA ASN A 107 -13.02 -42.19 -24.02
C ASN A 107 -12.60 -42.12 -22.55
N GLU A 108 -13.47 -42.61 -21.69
CA GLU A 108 -13.30 -42.69 -20.25
C GLU A 108 -12.52 -43.95 -19.86
N VAL A 109 -11.58 -43.81 -18.92
CA VAL A 109 -11.11 -44.92 -18.09
C VAL A 109 -11.58 -44.62 -16.67
N GLU A 110 -12.49 -45.44 -16.18
CA GLU A 110 -13.13 -45.34 -14.87
C GLU A 110 -12.07 -45.43 -13.76
N MET A 111 -12.15 -44.54 -12.75
CA MET A 111 -11.19 -44.50 -11.65
C MET A 111 -11.77 -45.23 -10.44
N ASP A 112 -11.13 -46.34 -10.05
CA ASP A 112 -11.55 -47.20 -8.94
C ASP A 112 -11.65 -46.45 -7.59
N PRO A 113 -12.78 -46.55 -6.87
CA PRO A 113 -13.04 -45.80 -5.63
C PRO A 113 -12.23 -46.27 -4.41
N GLU A 114 -11.41 -47.33 -4.53
CA GLU A 114 -10.66 -47.87 -3.39
C GLU A 114 -9.33 -47.15 -3.10
N LYS A 115 -8.81 -46.34 -4.04
CA LYS A 115 -7.48 -45.70 -3.89
C LYS A 115 -7.50 -44.34 -3.19
N THR A 116 -8.68 -43.79 -2.86
CA THR A 116 -8.85 -42.49 -2.19
C THR A 116 -9.00 -42.57 -0.67
N ARG A 117 -8.81 -43.75 -0.06
CA ARG A 117 -8.79 -43.88 1.40
C ARG A 117 -7.42 -44.35 1.90
N GLY A 118 -6.44 -43.44 1.83
CA GLY A 118 -5.19 -43.55 2.58
C GLY A 118 -5.30 -42.74 3.87
N LEU A 119 -5.08 -43.42 5.00
CA LEU A 119 -4.99 -42.90 6.37
C LEU A 119 -4.01 -41.72 6.51
#